data_AF-A0A1G2KPC2-F1
#
_entry.id   AF-A0A1G2KPC2-F1
#
_cell.length_a   1.000
_cell.length_b   1.000
_cell.length_c   1.000
_cell.angle_alpha   90.00
_cell.angle_beta   90.00
_cell.angle_gamma   90.00
#
_symmetry.space_group_name_H-M   'P 1'
#
loop_
_entity.id
_entity.type
_entity.pdbx_description
1 polymer ?
#
loop_
_entity_poly.entity_id
_entity_poly.type
_entity_poly.pdbx_seq_one_letter_code
_entity_poly.pdbx_strand_id
1 'polypeptide(L)'
;MALILFMLASFSTLKVTIDENYLRLKFGYGIFWKKFPVREIISAKTVKNHWYYGWGIRLWLWPYMWIYNVSGFDAVEITMKNGKIYRIGTDAPGELETAIKQAINYSNQE
;
A
#
# COMPACT_ATOMS: atom_id res chain seq x y z
N MET A 1 1.14 -30.20 -3.75
CA MET A 1 -0.14 -29.45 -3.72
C MET A 1 -0.28 -28.54 -2.50
N ALA A 2 -0.12 -29.04 -1.26
CA ALA A 2 -0.28 -28.21 -0.05
C ALA A 2 0.61 -26.96 0.00
N LEU A 3 1.87 -27.05 -0.47
CA LEU A 3 2.84 -25.96 -0.45
C LEU A 3 2.45 -24.80 -1.39
N ILE A 4 1.84 -25.11 -2.55
CA ILE A 4 1.35 -24.12 -3.52
C ILE A 4 0.09 -23.44 -2.96
N LEU A 5 -0.83 -24.20 -2.37
CA LEU A 5 -2.00 -23.65 -1.67
C LEU A 5 -1.60 -22.73 -0.52
N PHE A 6 -0.56 -23.09 0.25
CA PHE A 6 -0.05 -22.26 1.33
C PHE A 6 0.63 -20.98 0.83
N MET A 7 1.40 -21.06 -0.26
CA MET A 7 1.94 -19.87 -0.93
C MET A 7 0.84 -18.95 -1.44
N LEU A 8 -0.20 -19.50 -2.09
CA LEU A 8 -1.34 -18.72 -2.60
C LEU A 8 -2.14 -18.07 -1.46
N ALA A 9 -2.36 -18.79 -0.36
CA ALA A 9 -2.98 -18.23 0.84
C ALA A 9 -2.13 -17.12 1.49
N SER A 10 -0.80 -17.15 1.35
CA SER A 10 0.05 -16.05 1.85
C SER A 10 -0.12 -14.73 1.07
N PHE A 11 -0.81 -14.73 -0.07
CA PHE A 11 -1.16 -13.51 -0.79
C PHE A 11 -2.58 -13.01 -0.51
N SER A 12 -3.34 -13.68 0.37
CA SER A 12 -4.76 -13.35 0.62
C SER A 12 -4.99 -12.23 1.62
N THR A 13 -3.94 -11.65 2.21
CA THR A 13 -4.10 -10.57 3.21
C THR A 13 -3.05 -9.50 2.99
N LEU A 14 -3.44 -8.23 3.08
CA LEU A 14 -2.52 -7.10 3.10
C LEU A 14 -2.68 -6.39 4.44
N LYS A 15 -1.67 -6.52 5.29
CA LYS A 15 -1.62 -5.78 6.55
C LYS A 15 -0.81 -4.51 6.34
N VAL A 16 -1.49 -3.39 6.50
CA VAL A 16 -0.87 -2.06 6.50
C VAL A 16 -0.67 -1.64 7.96
N THR A 17 0.53 -1.20 8.31
CA THR A 17 0.86 -0.72 9.65
C THR A 17 1.65 0.56 9.51
N ILE A 18 1.24 1.60 10.23
CA ILE A 18 1.88 2.91 10.20
C ILE A 18 2.54 3.13 11.55
N ASP A 19 3.84 3.34 11.53
CA ASP A 19 4.60 3.87 12.65
C ASP A 19 4.89 5.36 12.41
N GLU A 20 5.41 6.05 13.41
CA GLU A 20 5.84 7.47 13.33
C GLU A 20 6.82 7.73 12.18
N ASN A 21 7.70 6.77 11.89
CA ASN A 21 8.75 6.89 10.89
C ASN A 21 8.48 6.13 9.58
N TYR A 22 7.68 5.04 9.63
CA TYR A 22 7.54 4.11 8.51
C TYR A 22 6.12 3.62 8.29
N LEU A 23 5.66 3.66 7.04
CA LEU A 23 4.51 2.92 6.55
C LEU A 23 4.98 1.52 6.09
N ARG A 24 4.48 0.48 6.73
CA ARG A 24 4.84 -0.92 6.47
C ARG A 24 3.67 -1.65 5.82
N LEU A 25 3.95 -2.29 4.69
CA LEU A 25 3.07 -3.26 4.04
C LEU A 25 3.59 -4.66 4.34
N LYS A 26 2.72 -5.57 4.78
CA LYS A 26 3.01 -7.00 4.90
C LYS A 26 1.94 -7.79 4.16
N PHE A 27 2.36 -8.66 3.25
CA PHE A 27 1.47 -9.59 2.56
C PHE A 27 1.44 -10.94 3.28
N GLY A 28 0.21 -11.41 3.54
CA GLY A 28 -0.18 -12.61 4.30
C GLY A 28 0.70 -12.88 5.49
N TYR A 29 1.39 -14.03 5.48
CA TYR A 29 2.21 -14.51 6.59
C TYR A 29 3.53 -13.74 6.78
N GLY A 30 3.76 -12.67 6.00
CA GLY A 30 4.95 -11.83 6.11
C GLY A 30 6.09 -12.21 5.18
N ILE A 31 5.82 -13.01 4.13
CA ILE A 31 6.84 -13.38 3.13
C ILE A 31 7.27 -12.16 2.30
N PHE A 32 6.32 -11.29 1.95
CA PHE A 32 6.60 -10.03 1.28
C PHE A 32 6.29 -8.86 2.20
N TRP A 33 7.31 -8.06 2.50
CA TRP A 33 7.15 -6.79 3.18
C TRP A 33 7.73 -5.64 2.36
N LYS A 34 7.13 -4.47 2.52
CA LYS A 34 7.66 -3.21 2.01
C LYS A 34 7.59 -2.17 3.12
N LYS A 35 8.62 -1.33 3.21
CA LYS A 35 8.66 -0.21 4.14
C LYS A 35 8.82 1.07 3.33
N PHE A 36 8.07 2.09 3.69
CA PHE A 36 8.15 3.42 3.12
C PHE A 36 8.40 4.43 4.25
N PRO A 37 9.44 5.26 4.16
CA PRO A 37 9.64 6.33 5.14
C PRO A 37 8.49 7.33 5.06
N VAL A 38 7.82 7.62 6.17
CA VAL A 38 6.69 8.57 6.20
C VAL A 38 7.14 9.96 5.77
N ARG A 39 8.35 10.36 6.17
CA ARG A 39 9.00 11.63 5.77
C ARG A 39 9.19 11.78 4.26
N GLU A 40 9.17 10.69 3.50
CA GLU A 40 9.26 10.71 2.03
C GLU A 40 7.89 10.81 1.36
N ILE A 41 6.79 10.62 2.09
CA ILE A 41 5.43 10.69 1.53
C ILE A 41 5.02 12.15 1.44
N ILE A 42 4.69 12.61 0.22
CA ILE A 42 4.17 13.97 -0.02
C ILE A 42 2.67 14.01 0.25
N SER A 43 1.94 13.02 -0.27
CA SER A 43 0.48 13.01 -0.19
C SER A 43 -0.06 11.59 -0.17
N ALA A 44 -1.23 11.44 0.44
CA ALA A 44 -2.04 10.24 0.42
C ALA A 44 -3.47 10.62 0.02
N LYS A 45 -4.07 9.85 -0.89
CA LYS A 45 -5.42 10.09 -1.40
C LYS A 45 -6.17 8.78 -1.61
N THR A 46 -7.43 8.73 -1.22
CA THR A 46 -8.29 7.58 -1.57
C THR A 46 -8.60 7.59 -3.07
N VAL A 47 -8.37 6.45 -3.72
CA VAL A 47 -8.64 6.24 -5.15
C VAL A 47 -9.35 4.91 -5.37
N LYS A 48 -10.08 4.80 -6.47
CA LYS A 48 -10.59 3.52 -6.96
C LYS A 48 -9.72 3.01 -8.10
N ASN A 49 -9.22 1.80 -7.94
CA ASN A 49 -8.53 1.04 -8.96
C ASN A 49 -9.53 0.54 -10.01
N HIS A 50 -9.13 0.61 -11.28
CA HIS A 50 -9.89 -0.04 -12.32
C HIS A 50 -9.74 -1.56 -12.23
N TRP A 51 -10.77 -2.28 -12.68
CA TRP A 51 -10.81 -3.73 -12.66
C TRP A 51 -9.62 -4.40 -13.38
N TYR A 52 -9.10 -3.76 -14.43
CA TYR A 52 -7.98 -4.28 -15.22
C TYR A 52 -6.61 -4.13 -14.54
N TYR A 53 -6.50 -3.40 -13.43
CA TYR A 53 -5.26 -3.39 -12.63
C TYR A 53 -5.03 -4.72 -11.91
N GLY A 54 -6.09 -5.51 -11.70
CA GLY A 54 -6.02 -6.83 -11.11
C GLY A 54 -5.62 -6.83 -9.62
N TRP A 55 -5.17 -8.00 -9.17
CA TRP A 55 -4.78 -8.26 -7.77
C TRP A 55 -3.30 -8.67 -7.68
N GLY A 56 -2.73 -8.50 -6.49
CA GLY A 56 -1.34 -8.78 -6.14
C GLY A 56 -0.44 -7.53 -6.15
N ILE A 57 0.86 -7.79 -6.27
CA ILE A 57 1.91 -6.77 -6.42
C ILE A 57 2.17 -6.60 -7.91
N ARG A 58 1.84 -5.45 -8.48
CA ARG A 58 2.05 -5.15 -9.90
C ARG A 58 2.78 -3.83 -10.11
N LEU A 59 3.61 -3.81 -11.14
CA LEU A 59 4.22 -2.60 -11.66
C LEU A 59 3.46 -2.17 -12.91
N TRP A 60 2.86 -0.99 -12.87
CA TRP A 60 2.29 -0.33 -14.04
C TRP A 60 3.32 0.67 -14.55
N LEU A 61 3.67 0.61 -15.84
CA LEU A 61 4.76 1.41 -16.38
C LEU A 61 4.31 2.80 -16.84
N TRP A 62 3.09 2.94 -17.38
CA TRP A 62 2.59 4.19 -17.98
C TRP A 62 1.21 4.55 -17.43
N PRO A 63 1.07 5.37 -16.37
CA PRO A 63 2.13 6.05 -15.59
C PRO A 63 2.91 5.11 -14.66
N TYR A 64 4.15 5.45 -14.30
CA TYR A 64 4.99 4.57 -13.48
C TYR A 64 4.48 4.50 -12.03
N MET A 65 3.76 3.43 -11.69
CA MET A 65 3.18 3.22 -10.36
C MET A 65 3.22 1.76 -9.93
N TRP A 66 3.37 1.54 -8.64
CA TRP A 66 3.27 0.22 -8.02
C TRP A 66 1.88 0.04 -7.44
N ILE A 67 1.26 -1.10 -7.68
CA ILE A 67 -0.06 -1.45 -7.18
C ILE A 67 0.11 -2.63 -6.24
N TYR A 68 -0.34 -2.45 -5.01
CA TYR A 68 -0.35 -3.43 -3.93
C TYR A 68 -1.82 -3.69 -3.59
N ASN A 69 -2.44 -4.63 -4.28
CA ASN A 69 -3.85 -4.96 -4.05
C ASN A 69 -4.00 -6.42 -3.67
N VAL A 70 -4.95 -6.76 -2.81
CA VAL A 70 -5.27 -8.16 -2.47
C VAL A 70 -6.70 -8.49 -2.86
N SER A 71 -7.62 -7.54 -2.66
CA SER A 71 -9.04 -7.67 -2.96
C SER A 71 -9.66 -6.29 -3.18
N GLY A 72 -10.77 -6.26 -3.90
CA GLY A 72 -11.54 -5.04 -4.11
C GLY A 72 -10.89 -4.04 -5.08
N PHE A 73 -11.53 -2.88 -5.18
CA PHE A 73 -11.13 -1.76 -6.03
C PHE A 73 -10.72 -0.52 -5.23
N ASP A 74 -11.02 -0.49 -3.93
CA ASP A 74 -10.68 0.64 -3.08
C ASP A 74 -9.20 0.60 -2.69
N ALA A 75 -8.54 1.74 -2.82
CA ALA A 75 -7.12 1.88 -2.53
C ALA A 75 -6.78 3.28 -2.02
N VAL A 76 -5.61 3.40 -1.41
CA VAL A 76 -4.98 4.69 -1.12
C VAL A 76 -3.75 4.83 -2.01
N GLU A 77 -3.72 5.89 -2.80
CA GLU A 77 -2.57 6.31 -3.58
C GLU A 77 -1.68 7.19 -2.71
N ILE A 78 -0.41 6.82 -2.60
CA ILE A 78 0.63 7.63 -1.97
C ILE A 78 1.63 8.10 -3.02
N THR A 79 1.98 9.37 -2.95
CA THR A 79 3.01 9.98 -3.80
C THR A 79 4.25 10.24 -2.98
N MET A 80 5.40 9.72 -3.42
CA MET A 80 6.68 9.95 -2.76
C MET A 80 7.40 11.19 -3.28
N LYS A 81 8.31 11.75 -2.47
CA LYS A 81 9.22 12.85 -2.84
C LYS A 81 10.04 12.58 -4.09
N ASN A 82 10.37 11.32 -4.37
CA ASN A 82 11.10 10.90 -5.57
C ASN A 82 10.21 10.74 -6.82
N GLY A 83 8.93 11.14 -6.75
CA GLY A 83 7.97 11.04 -7.86
C GLY A 83 7.37 9.66 -8.07
N LYS A 84 7.75 8.63 -7.28
CA LYS A 84 7.15 7.30 -7.38
C LYS A 84 5.77 7.29 -6.74
N ILE A 85 4.83 6.66 -7.43
CA ILE A 85 3.45 6.50 -6.99
C ILE A 85 3.22 5.06 -6.55
N TYR A 86 2.54 4.88 -5.43
CA TYR A 86 2.17 3.58 -4.91
C TYR A 86 0.67 3.57 -4.59
N ARG A 87 -0.03 2.53 -5.01
CA ARG A 87 -1.44 2.30 -4.67
C ARG A 87 -1.55 1.12 -3.74
N ILE A 88 -2.20 1.31 -2.61
CA ILE A 88 -2.34 0.32 -1.55
C ILE A 88 -3.82 0.00 -1.42
N GLY A 89 -4.21 -1.19 -1.86
CA GLY A 89 -5.57 -1.72 -1.70
C GLY A 89 -5.94 -1.86 -0.24
N THR A 90 -7.16 -1.46 0.10
CA THR A 90 -7.67 -1.54 1.48
C THR A 90 -9.19 -1.53 1.45
N ASP A 91 -9.80 -2.28 2.37
CA ASP A 91 -11.26 -2.26 2.55
C ASP A 91 -11.73 -1.00 3.31
N ALA A 92 -10.80 -0.28 3.95
CA ALA A 92 -11.05 0.96 4.68
C ALA A 92 -10.16 2.11 4.15
N PRO A 93 -10.43 2.64 2.93
CA PRO A 93 -9.60 3.66 2.30
C PRO A 93 -9.54 4.97 3.09
N GLY A 94 -10.65 5.43 3.67
CA GLY A 94 -10.71 6.70 4.41
C GLY A 94 -9.93 6.69 5.73
N GLU A 95 -9.98 5.56 6.46
CA GLU A 95 -9.20 5.39 7.69
C GLU A 95 -7.70 5.38 7.39
N LEU A 96 -7.28 4.64 6.35
CA LEU A 96 -5.89 4.56 5.96
C LEU A 96 -5.35 5.90 5.46
N GLU A 97 -6.11 6.65 4.64
CA GLU A 97 -5.72 7.98 4.19
C GLU A 97 -5.52 8.92 5.39
N THR A 98 -6.46 8.92 6.33
CA THR A 98 -6.40 9.77 7.52
C THR A 98 -5.19 9.43 8.39
N ALA A 99 -4.93 8.15 8.63
CA ALA A 99 -3.79 7.68 9.41
C ALA A 99 -2.44 8.08 8.76
N ILE A 100 -2.34 7.98 7.42
CA ILE A 100 -1.12 8.42 6.71
C ILE A 100 -0.94 9.93 6.81
N LYS A 101 -2.00 10.72 6.60
CA LYS A 101 -1.93 12.18 6.73
C LYS A 101 -1.53 12.62 8.14
N GLN A 102 -2.05 11.96 9.17
CA GLN A 102 -1.65 12.21 10.55
C GLN A 102 -0.16 11.92 10.74
N ALA A 103 0.32 10.76 10.30
CA ALA A 103 1.74 10.40 10.41
C ALA A 103 2.65 11.39 9.67
N ILE A 104 2.26 11.86 8.48
CA ILE A 104 3.00 12.90 7.73
C ILE A 104 3.10 14.18 8.56
N ASN A 105 1.98 14.65 9.13
CA ASN A 105 1.94 15.88 9.92
C ASN A 105 2.84 15.80 11.16
N TYR A 106 2.80 14.68 11.90
CA TYR A 106 3.69 14.46 13.04
C TYR A 106 5.16 14.48 12.61
N SER A 107 5.51 13.84 11.50
CA SER A 107 6.89 13.77 11.01
C SER A 107 7.47 15.11 10.54
N ASN A 108 6.62 16.10 10.24
CA ASN A 108 7.03 17.45 9.82
C ASN A 108 7.16 18.43 11.00
N GLN A 109 6.74 18.03 12.21
CA GLN A 109 6.85 18.85 13.43
C GLN A 109 8.14 18.58 14.23
N GLU A 110 8.88 17.54 13.86
CA GLU A 110 10.15 17.10 14.46
C GLU A 110 11.34 17.51 13.57
#